data_AF-A0A534KEZ2-F1
#
_entry.id   AF-A0A534KEZ2-F1
#
_cell.length_a   1.000
_cell.length_b   1.000
_cell.length_c   1.000
_cell.angle_alpha   90.00
_cell.angle_beta   90.00
_cell.angle_gamma   90.00
#
_symmetry.space_group_name_H-M   'P 1'
#
loop_
_entity.id
_entity.type
_entity.pdbx_description
1 polymer ?
#
loop_
_entity_poly.entity_id
_entity_poly.type
_entity_poly.pdbx_seq_one_letter_code
_entity_poly.pdbx_strand_id
1 'polypeptide(L)'
;MGSCWPRRKSIASGSSSVPRRLTNAKSSSRIRGPMARHRIKRVRRARSSFEENYRRTGESGPMLRVRAEAPLRPTESAEKLSAAIRSLFPDAVLEVHADRVVGTTETLDRLRERIRAQRIRDTARRQLLAGRHGDRTVVDLNKQAAFVGVVSFGAASPLGDIRVEIESDDLAAVIDFVAESTREPKARP
;
A
#
# COMPACT_ATOMS: atom_id res chain seq x y z
N MET A 1 1.75 30.89 -65.31
CA MET A 1 2.74 31.86 -64.78
C MET A 1 3.36 31.25 -63.55
N GLY A 2 4.66 30.91 -63.60
CA GLY A 2 5.39 30.25 -62.51
C GLY A 2 6.85 30.04 -62.92
N SER A 3 7.72 30.87 -62.36
CA SER A 3 9.19 30.98 -62.49
C SER A 3 9.92 29.67 -62.19
N CYS A 4 10.94 29.24 -62.93
CA CYS A 4 12.32 29.77 -63.08
C CYS A 4 13.17 29.75 -61.79
N TRP A 5 14.23 28.92 -61.82
CA TRP A 5 15.29 28.56 -60.86
C TRP A 5 16.29 29.73 -60.58
N PRO A 6 17.25 29.72 -59.59
CA PRO A 6 18.24 28.65 -59.42
C PRO A 6 18.98 28.40 -58.06
N ARG A 7 19.75 27.32 -58.16
CA ARG A 7 20.77 26.67 -57.32
C ARG A 7 21.88 27.58 -56.74
N ARG A 8 22.34 27.29 -55.51
CA ARG A 8 23.73 27.54 -55.08
C ARG A 8 24.28 26.39 -54.24
N LYS A 9 25.50 25.96 -54.59
CA LYS A 9 26.37 25.02 -53.87
C LYS A 9 27.23 25.77 -52.85
N SER A 10 27.63 25.11 -51.75
CA SER A 10 28.98 25.16 -51.14
C SER A 10 29.12 24.05 -50.07
N ILE A 11 29.83 22.93 -50.29
CA ILE A 11 31.22 22.50 -49.95
C ILE A 11 31.73 22.65 -48.49
N ALA A 12 32.04 21.46 -47.90
CA ALA A 12 33.09 21.03 -46.93
C ALA A 12 33.40 21.89 -45.68
N SER A 13 33.76 21.38 -44.49
CA SER A 13 34.63 20.25 -44.11
C SER A 13 34.60 20.04 -42.59
N GLY A 14 34.86 18.83 -42.09
CA GLY A 14 35.27 18.64 -40.69
C GLY A 14 35.09 17.22 -40.14
N SER A 15 36.14 16.41 -40.25
CA SER A 15 36.27 15.06 -39.66
C SER A 15 36.47 15.11 -38.14
N SER A 16 35.85 14.20 -37.39
CA SER A 16 36.50 13.54 -36.24
C SER A 16 35.69 12.34 -35.71
N SER A 17 36.31 11.15 -35.84
CA SER A 17 36.44 10.08 -34.82
C SER A 17 35.24 9.64 -33.96
N VAL A 18 34.88 8.36 -34.14
CA VAL A 18 34.08 7.49 -33.22
C VAL A 18 34.77 7.35 -31.84
N PRO A 19 34.03 7.04 -30.74
CA PRO A 19 33.90 5.62 -30.38
C PRO A 19 32.53 5.20 -29.78
N ARG A 20 32.22 3.90 -29.93
CA ARG A 20 31.28 3.14 -29.11
C ARG A 20 31.81 3.01 -27.67
N ARG A 21 30.93 3.05 -26.67
CA ARG A 21 30.69 2.00 -25.64
C ARG A 21 29.84 2.56 -24.48
N LEU A 22 28.90 1.71 -24.03
CA LEU A 22 28.47 1.37 -22.64
C LEU A 22 28.45 2.53 -21.62
N THR A 23 27.40 2.76 -20.81
CA THR A 23 26.99 1.86 -19.72
C THR A 23 25.60 2.21 -19.17
N ASN A 24 24.86 1.15 -18.81
CA ASN A 24 23.88 1.00 -17.73
C ASN A 24 23.67 2.17 -16.75
N ALA A 25 22.41 2.51 -16.47
CA ALA A 25 22.01 3.20 -15.23
C ALA A 25 20.69 2.63 -14.68
N LYS A 26 20.80 1.46 -14.03
CA LYS A 26 19.99 1.16 -12.83
C LYS A 26 20.17 2.29 -11.82
N SER A 27 19.07 2.89 -11.35
CA SER A 27 18.85 3.25 -9.93
C SER A 27 17.79 4.35 -9.81
N SER A 28 16.59 3.98 -9.36
CA SER A 28 15.99 4.75 -8.28
C SER A 28 15.39 3.79 -7.25
N SER A 29 16.27 2.91 -6.77
CA SER A 29 16.12 2.23 -5.49
C SER A 29 16.80 3.12 -4.43
N ARG A 30 16.04 4.04 -3.85
CA ARG A 30 16.34 4.79 -2.63
C ARG A 30 15.07 5.56 -2.33
N ILE A 31 14.23 5.11 -1.40
CA ILE A 31 14.47 5.24 0.04
C ILE A 31 13.99 3.95 0.74
N ARG A 32 14.93 3.12 1.19
CA ARG A 32 14.69 2.11 2.23
C ARG A 32 15.72 2.35 3.33
N GLY A 33 15.34 3.17 4.30
CA GLY A 33 15.95 3.10 5.62
C GLY A 33 15.28 1.96 6.40
N PRO A 34 15.99 1.22 7.26
CA PRO A 34 15.35 0.32 8.20
C PRO A 34 14.58 1.18 9.20
N MET A 35 13.24 1.22 9.09
CA MET A 35 12.44 1.96 10.06
C MET A 35 12.49 1.23 11.40
N ALA A 36 12.97 1.98 12.40
CA ALA A 36 13.11 1.55 13.78
C ALA A 36 11.86 0.84 14.29
N ARG A 37 12.08 -0.28 14.97
CA ARG A 37 11.06 -1.03 15.72
C ARG A 37 10.45 -0.12 16.78
N HIS A 38 9.40 0.64 16.44
CA HIS A 38 8.62 1.34 17.43
C HIS A 38 7.78 0.31 18.19
N ARG A 39 8.15 0.15 19.46
CA ARG A 39 7.47 -0.65 20.47
C ARG A 39 6.15 0.04 20.81
N ILE A 40 5.10 -0.31 20.08
CA ILE A 40 3.75 0.26 20.25
C ILE A 40 3.12 -0.34 21.51
N LYS A 41 2.43 0.52 22.27
CA LYS A 41 1.77 0.17 23.54
C LYS A 41 0.59 -0.76 23.25
N ARG A 42 0.44 -1.83 24.05
CA ARG A 42 -0.71 -2.75 24.03
C ARG A 42 -2.01 -1.93 24.13
N VAL A 43 -2.83 -1.96 23.08
CA VAL A 43 -4.13 -1.28 23.05
C VAL A 43 -5.17 -2.18 23.71
N ARG A 44 -6.12 -1.59 24.44
CA ARG A 44 -7.17 -2.33 25.14
C ARG A 44 -8.18 -2.91 24.15
N ARG A 45 -8.11 -4.22 23.99
CA ARG A 45 -9.04 -5.21 23.43
C ARG A 45 -10.47 -4.71 23.13
N ALA A 46 -10.74 -4.32 21.89
CA ALA A 46 -12.06 -4.49 21.30
C ALA A 46 -12.17 -5.94 20.79
N ARG A 47 -13.23 -6.67 21.15
CA ARG A 47 -13.43 -8.07 20.72
C ARG A 47 -13.63 -8.09 19.20
N SER A 48 -12.59 -8.42 18.44
CA SER A 48 -12.72 -8.64 17.00
C SER A 48 -13.41 -9.98 16.72
N SER A 49 -14.19 -10.05 15.64
CA SER A 49 -14.77 -11.33 15.19
C SER A 49 -13.67 -12.32 14.75
N PHE A 50 -12.47 -11.81 14.47
CA PHE A 50 -11.25 -12.59 14.31
C PHE A 50 -10.84 -13.30 15.62
N GLU A 51 -10.76 -12.60 16.76
CA GLU A 51 -10.46 -13.22 18.06
C GLU A 51 -11.47 -14.31 18.46
N GLU A 52 -12.75 -14.13 18.11
CA GLU A 52 -13.80 -15.10 18.45
C GLU A 52 -13.63 -16.44 17.73
N ASN A 53 -13.16 -16.41 16.47
CA ASN A 53 -12.78 -17.61 15.75
C ASN A 53 -11.61 -18.35 16.40
N TYR A 54 -10.62 -17.65 16.95
CA TYR A 54 -9.47 -18.29 17.58
C TYR A 54 -9.68 -18.71 19.04
N ARG A 55 -10.55 -18.03 19.81
CA ARG A 55 -10.95 -18.52 21.15
C ARG A 55 -11.54 -19.92 21.10
N ARG A 56 -12.19 -20.28 19.99
CA ARG A 56 -12.80 -21.61 19.79
C ARG A 56 -11.75 -22.73 19.75
N THR A 57 -10.50 -22.43 19.38
CA THR A 57 -9.41 -23.40 19.20
C THR A 57 -8.47 -23.53 20.42
N GLY A 58 -8.67 -22.76 21.49
CA GLY A 58 -7.86 -22.85 22.72
C GLY A 58 -6.46 -22.21 22.63
N GLU A 59 -6.11 -21.63 21.48
CA GLU A 59 -4.86 -20.92 21.26
C GLU A 59 -5.02 -19.43 21.58
N SER A 60 -3.96 -18.78 22.07
CA SER A 60 -3.92 -17.32 22.12
C SER A 60 -4.19 -16.82 20.70
N GLY A 61 -5.24 -16.03 20.49
CA GLY A 61 -5.59 -15.55 19.16
C GLY A 61 -4.37 -14.97 18.44
N PRO A 62 -4.25 -15.17 17.12
CA PRO A 62 -3.07 -14.80 16.35
C PRO A 62 -2.80 -13.34 16.61
N MET A 63 -1.52 -13.02 16.77
CA MET A 63 -1.15 -11.63 16.97
C MET A 63 -1.37 -10.87 15.67
N LEU A 64 -2.53 -10.23 15.52
CA LEU A 64 -2.80 -9.35 14.38
C LEU A 64 -2.42 -7.92 14.73
N ARG A 65 -1.47 -7.38 13.99
CA ARG A 65 -1.09 -5.97 14.11
C ARG A 65 -1.21 -5.28 12.76
N VAL A 66 -1.93 -4.17 12.75
CA VAL A 66 -2.14 -3.35 11.55
C VAL A 66 -1.61 -1.95 11.84
N ARG A 67 -0.78 -1.43 10.93
CA ARG A 67 -0.22 -0.08 10.98
C ARG A 67 -0.52 0.63 9.67
N ALA A 68 -1.33 1.67 9.74
CA ALA A 68 -1.65 2.56 8.63
C ALA A 68 -0.86 3.86 8.78
N GLU A 69 0.02 4.17 7.83
CA GLU A 69 0.83 5.39 7.83
C GLU A 69 0.51 6.21 6.58
N ALA A 70 0.24 7.51 6.77
CA ALA A 70 -0.07 8.42 5.66
C ALA A 70 0.72 9.72 5.80
N PRO A 71 1.34 10.23 4.73
CA PRO A 71 2.05 11.50 4.75
C PRO A 71 1.06 12.66 4.88
N LEU A 72 1.40 13.63 5.73
CA LEU A 72 0.66 14.87 5.94
C LEU A 72 1.33 15.99 5.16
N ARG A 73 0.67 16.47 4.09
CA ARG A 73 1.18 17.61 3.32
C ARG A 73 0.80 18.95 3.98
N PRO A 74 1.55 20.03 3.72
CA PRO A 74 1.27 21.35 4.31
C PRO A 74 -0.14 21.90 4.01
N THR A 75 -0.73 21.50 2.88
CA THR A 75 -2.08 21.92 2.46
C THR A 75 -3.19 21.00 2.96
N GLU A 76 -2.84 19.93 3.68
CA GLU A 76 -3.78 18.94 4.20
C GLU A 76 -4.05 19.17 5.68
N SER A 77 -5.27 18.83 6.11
CA SER A 77 -5.63 18.86 7.53
C SER A 77 -5.37 17.50 8.17
N ALA A 78 -4.68 17.49 9.30
CA ALA A 78 -4.45 16.29 10.11
C ALA A 78 -5.78 15.65 10.56
N GLU A 79 -6.82 16.45 10.80
CA GLU A 79 -8.15 15.96 11.17
C GLU A 79 -8.80 15.20 10.00
N LYS A 80 -8.71 15.74 8.78
CA LYS A 80 -9.24 15.07 7.58
C LYS A 80 -8.51 13.75 7.32
N LEU A 81 -7.20 13.74 7.50
CA LEU A 81 -6.40 12.52 7.33
C LEU A 81 -6.71 11.48 8.41
N SER A 82 -6.88 11.92 9.65
CA SER A 82 -7.33 11.08 10.76
C SER A 82 -8.71 10.47 10.49
N ALA A 83 -9.64 11.26 9.93
CA ALA A 83 -10.95 10.78 9.52
C ALA A 83 -10.86 9.75 8.39
N ALA A 84 -9.96 9.95 7.41
CA ALA A 84 -9.73 8.99 6.34
C ALA A 84 -9.22 7.63 6.86
N ILE A 85 -8.26 7.64 7.79
CA ILE A 85 -7.76 6.42 8.44
C ILE A 85 -8.90 5.75 9.22
N ARG A 86 -9.68 6.50 10.02
CA ARG A 86 -10.82 5.97 10.79
C ARG A 86 -11.94 5.42 9.92
N SER A 87 -12.14 5.95 8.72
CA SER A 87 -13.15 5.45 7.79
C SER A 87 -12.89 3.99 7.38
N LEU A 88 -11.62 3.60 7.30
CA LEU A 88 -11.16 2.25 7.01
C LEU A 88 -10.89 1.42 8.28
N PHE A 89 -10.42 2.07 9.35
CA PHE A 89 -10.05 1.45 10.62
C PHE A 89 -10.67 2.23 11.80
N PRO A 90 -11.95 2.00 12.13
CA PRO A 90 -12.69 2.79 13.13
C PRO A 90 -12.03 2.78 14.52
N ASP A 91 -11.47 1.64 14.92
CA ASP A 91 -10.84 1.43 16.22
C ASP A 91 -9.34 1.77 16.23
N ALA A 92 -8.85 2.46 15.20
CA ALA A 92 -7.44 2.83 15.13
C ALA A 92 -7.08 3.88 16.18
N VAL A 93 -6.05 3.57 16.98
CA VAL A 93 -5.36 4.55 17.82
C VAL A 93 -4.48 5.40 16.89
N LEU A 94 -4.69 6.71 16.90
CA LEU A 94 -4.02 7.64 16.00
C LEU A 94 -2.93 8.43 16.73
N GLU A 95 -1.76 8.52 16.09
CA GLU A 95 -0.65 9.37 16.46
C GLU A 95 -0.40 10.37 15.31
N VAL A 96 -0.51 11.66 15.61
CA VAL A 96 -0.31 12.74 14.64
C VAL A 96 1.10 13.31 14.83
N HIS A 97 1.87 13.32 13.75
CA HIS A 97 3.20 13.92 13.68
C HIS A 97 3.19 15.11 12.72
N ALA A 98 4.29 15.87 12.68
CA ALA A 98 4.41 17.05 11.82
C ALA A 98 4.30 16.73 10.31
N ASP A 99 4.76 15.55 9.90
CA ASP A 99 4.89 15.13 8.49
C ASP A 99 4.01 13.92 8.12
N ARG A 100 3.33 13.31 9.08
CA ARG A 100 2.52 12.10 8.88
C ARG A 100 1.48 11.86 9.97
N VAL A 101 0.51 11.02 9.67
CA VAL A 101 -0.42 10.43 10.63
C VAL A 101 -0.23 8.92 10.62
N VAL A 102 -0.13 8.32 11.81
CA VAL A 102 0.01 6.88 12.01
C VAL A 102 -1.20 6.36 12.78
N GLY A 103 -1.89 5.38 12.24
CA GLY A 103 -2.95 4.64 12.91
C GLY A 103 -2.55 3.21 13.19
N THR A 104 -2.85 2.70 14.38
CA THR A 104 -2.61 1.29 14.74
C THR A 104 -3.89 0.63 15.19
N THR A 105 -4.13 -0.59 14.71
CA THR A 105 -5.29 -1.39 15.09
C THR A 105 -4.95 -2.88 15.09
N GLU A 106 -5.80 -3.68 15.73
CA GLU A 106 -5.71 -5.14 15.84
C GLU A 106 -6.90 -5.83 15.14
N THR A 107 -7.68 -5.07 14.35
CA THR A 107 -8.82 -5.58 13.58
C THR A 107 -8.77 -5.15 12.11
N LEU A 108 -9.30 -6.01 11.25
CA LEU A 108 -9.50 -5.78 9.82
C LEU A 108 -10.97 -5.90 9.40
N ASP A 109 -11.89 -5.94 10.38
CA ASP A 109 -13.34 -6.18 10.15
C ASP A 109 -13.93 -5.16 9.17
N ARG A 110 -13.69 -3.87 9.40
CA ARG A 110 -14.17 -2.79 8.53
C ARG A 110 -13.56 -2.85 7.13
N LEU A 111 -12.27 -3.15 7.03
CA LEU A 111 -11.60 -3.27 5.73
C LEU A 111 -12.20 -4.43 4.92
N ARG A 112 -12.43 -5.59 5.55
CA ARG A 112 -13.08 -6.76 4.95
C ARG A 112 -14.49 -6.42 4.46
N GLU A 113 -15.28 -5.72 5.28
CA GLU A 113 -16.62 -5.26 4.92
C GLU A 113 -16.57 -4.38 3.66
N ARG A 114 -15.66 -3.40 3.62
CA ARG A 114 -15.48 -2.52 2.45
C ARG A 114 -15.07 -3.29 1.19
N ILE A 115 -14.14 -4.22 1.29
CA ILE A 115 -13.70 -5.07 0.17
C ILE A 115 -14.87 -5.89 -0.39
N ARG A 116 -15.71 -6.45 0.49
CA ARG A 116 -16.91 -7.21 0.09
C ARG A 116 -17.95 -6.31 -0.56
N ALA A 117 -18.29 -5.19 0.06
CA ALA A 117 -19.27 -4.24 -0.44
C ALA A 117 -18.89 -3.67 -1.82
N GLN A 118 -17.59 -3.40 -2.04
CA GLN A 118 -17.07 -2.86 -3.29
C GLN A 118 -16.80 -3.92 -4.36
N ARG A 119 -16.98 -5.22 -4.04
CA ARG A 119 -16.70 -6.36 -4.95
C ARG A 119 -15.26 -6.39 -5.48
N ILE A 120 -14.29 -5.91 -4.70
CA ILE A 120 -12.87 -5.84 -5.08
C ILE A 120 -12.02 -6.96 -4.45
N ARG A 121 -12.64 -8.09 -4.10
CA ARG A 121 -11.99 -9.18 -3.37
C ARG A 121 -10.76 -9.72 -4.07
N ASP A 122 -10.86 -9.98 -5.38
CA ASP A 122 -9.74 -10.54 -6.16
C ASP A 122 -8.56 -9.57 -6.24
N THR A 123 -8.84 -8.28 -6.38
CA THR A 123 -7.83 -7.22 -6.35
C THR A 123 -7.17 -7.15 -4.99
N ALA A 124 -7.95 -7.15 -3.91
CA ALA A 124 -7.42 -7.12 -2.55
C ALA A 124 -6.51 -8.32 -2.28
N ARG A 125 -6.97 -9.52 -2.63
CA ARG A 125 -6.18 -10.76 -2.48
C ARG A 125 -4.86 -10.67 -3.25
N ARG A 126 -4.92 -10.25 -4.52
CA ARG A 126 -3.72 -10.11 -5.36
C ARG A 126 -2.71 -9.14 -4.74
N GLN A 127 -3.16 -7.99 -4.26
CA GLN A 127 -2.29 -6.96 -3.68
C GLN A 127 -1.69 -7.42 -2.35
N LEU A 128 -2.49 -8.02 -1.47
CA LEU A 128 -2.01 -8.58 -0.20
C LEU A 128 -0.99 -9.70 -0.39
N LEU A 129 -1.18 -10.56 -1.41
CA LEU A 129 -0.21 -11.60 -1.75
C LEU A 129 1.07 -11.02 -2.38
N ALA A 130 0.93 -10.02 -3.27
CA ALA A 130 2.07 -9.37 -3.91
C ALA A 130 2.95 -8.59 -2.93
N GLY A 131 2.35 -7.97 -1.91
CA GLY A 131 3.05 -7.23 -0.86
C GLY A 131 3.60 -8.08 0.29
N ARG A 132 3.41 -9.41 0.23
CA ARG A 132 3.80 -10.32 1.32
C ARG A 132 5.31 -10.51 1.39
N HIS A 133 5.83 -10.37 2.61
CA HIS A 133 7.21 -10.63 2.97
C HIS A 133 7.28 -11.35 4.32
N GLY A 134 7.26 -12.68 4.31
CA GLY A 134 7.25 -13.49 5.53
C GLY A 134 5.89 -13.49 6.23
N ASP A 135 5.89 -13.00 7.46
CA ASP A 135 4.77 -12.82 8.42
C ASP A 135 4.07 -11.46 8.27
N ARG A 136 4.55 -10.60 7.37
CA ARG A 136 3.94 -9.29 7.08
C ARG A 136 3.54 -9.14 5.61
N THR A 137 2.55 -8.30 5.37
CA THR A 137 2.22 -7.77 4.04
C THR A 137 2.04 -6.26 4.07
N VAL A 138 2.42 -5.60 2.98
CA VAL A 138 2.31 -4.15 2.82
C VAL A 138 1.51 -3.84 1.58
N VAL A 139 0.49 -3.01 1.72
CA VAL A 139 -0.32 -2.50 0.61
C VAL A 139 -0.49 -1.00 0.72
N ASP A 140 -0.57 -0.33 -0.43
CA ASP A 140 -0.83 1.10 -0.49
C ASP A 140 -2.28 1.36 -0.91
N LEU A 141 -2.98 2.16 -0.11
CA LEU A 141 -4.36 2.56 -0.34
C LEU A 141 -4.45 4.03 -0.69
N ASN A 142 -5.31 4.38 -1.65
CA ASN A 142 -5.49 5.78 -2.05
C ASN A 142 -6.05 6.60 -0.88
N LYS A 143 -5.31 7.65 -0.50
CA LYS A 143 -5.66 8.55 0.61
C LYS A 143 -6.99 9.28 0.40
N GLN A 144 -7.29 9.71 -0.82
CA GLN A 144 -8.51 10.45 -1.14
C GLN A 144 -9.73 9.51 -1.16
N ALA A 145 -9.56 8.29 -1.69
CA ALA A 145 -10.62 7.26 -1.63
C ALA A 145 -10.94 6.89 -0.18
N ALA A 146 -9.93 6.76 0.68
CA ALA A 146 -10.10 6.45 2.09
C ALA A 146 -10.92 7.51 2.84
N PHE A 147 -10.77 8.80 2.49
CA PHE A 147 -11.57 9.88 3.08
C PHE A 147 -13.08 9.67 2.91
N VAL A 148 -13.50 9.17 1.74
CA VAL A 148 -14.91 8.82 1.47
C VAL A 148 -15.27 7.37 1.82
N GLY A 149 -14.34 6.63 2.44
CA GLY A 149 -14.56 5.24 2.86
C GLY A 149 -14.50 4.19 1.74
N VAL A 150 -13.89 4.55 0.61
CA VAL A 150 -13.66 3.66 -0.52
C VAL A 150 -12.25 3.07 -0.43
N VAL A 151 -12.11 1.78 -0.75
CA VAL A 151 -10.83 1.07 -0.73
C VAL A 151 -10.34 1.01 -2.17
N SER A 152 -9.22 1.67 -2.45
CA SER A 152 -8.60 1.67 -3.77
C SER A 152 -7.12 1.35 -3.61
N PHE A 153 -6.69 0.25 -4.22
CA PHE A 153 -5.30 -0.20 -4.20
C PHE A 153 -4.52 0.47 -5.34
N GLY A 154 -3.26 0.82 -5.10
CA GLY A 154 -2.33 1.21 -6.14
C GLY A 154 -1.81 2.63 -6.00
N ALA A 155 -0.50 2.76 -6.26
CA ALA A 155 0.31 3.94 -6.02
C ALA A 155 0.31 4.87 -7.25
N ALA A 156 -0.28 6.05 -7.08
CA ALA A 156 -0.01 7.26 -7.86
C ALA A 156 -0.87 8.44 -7.39
N SER A 157 -1.36 8.45 -6.14
CA SER A 157 -2.05 9.63 -5.63
C SER A 157 -1.06 10.81 -5.63
N PRO A 158 -1.39 11.96 -6.26
CA PRO A 158 -0.53 13.14 -6.26
C PRO A 158 -0.18 13.63 -4.85
N LEU A 159 -1.04 13.31 -3.88
CA LEU A 159 -0.89 13.70 -2.48
C LEU A 159 -0.27 12.59 -1.62
N GLY A 160 0.03 11.43 -2.21
CA GLY A 160 0.51 10.24 -1.51
C GLY A 160 -0.63 9.33 -1.07
N ASP A 161 -0.22 8.14 -0.61
CA ASP A 161 -1.09 7.02 -0.26
C ASP A 161 -1.01 6.70 1.22
N ILE A 162 -2.00 5.96 1.71
CA ILE A 162 -1.99 5.35 3.04
C ILE A 162 -1.32 3.99 2.91
N ARG A 163 -0.11 3.88 3.46
CA ARG A 163 0.63 2.63 3.53
C ARG A 163 0.10 1.80 4.69
N VAL A 164 -0.47 0.63 4.40
CA VAL A 164 -0.98 -0.31 5.39
C VAL A 164 -0.05 -1.50 5.49
N GLU A 165 0.55 -1.68 6.65
CA GLU A 165 1.34 -2.85 7.03
C GLU A 165 0.51 -3.75 7.94
N ILE A 166 0.39 -5.02 7.59
CA ILE A 166 -0.33 -6.04 8.33
C ILE A 166 0.67 -7.13 8.71
N GLU A 167 0.80 -7.40 9.99
CA GLU A 167 1.71 -8.39 10.58
C GLU A 167 0.85 -9.43 11.34
N SER A 168 1.14 -10.71 11.13
CA SER A 168 0.44 -11.82 11.80
C SER A 168 1.26 -13.10 11.81
N ASP A 169 1.17 -13.85 12.91
CA ASP A 169 1.75 -15.19 13.05
C ASP A 169 1.16 -16.18 12.00
N ASP A 170 -0.12 -16.00 11.65
CA ASP A 170 -0.78 -16.67 10.54
C ASP A 170 -1.29 -15.65 9.52
N LEU A 171 -0.35 -15.06 8.78
CA LEU A 171 -0.69 -14.12 7.72
C LEU A 171 -1.54 -14.75 6.61
N ALA A 172 -1.43 -16.06 6.37
CA ALA A 172 -2.22 -16.72 5.34
C ALA A 172 -3.71 -16.73 5.70
N ALA A 173 -4.04 -17.11 6.95
CA ALA A 173 -5.41 -17.03 7.46
C ALA A 173 -5.94 -15.59 7.49
N VAL A 174 -5.10 -14.59 7.81
CA VAL A 174 -5.50 -13.18 7.75
C VAL A 174 -5.85 -12.75 6.32
N ILE A 175 -5.03 -13.11 5.33
CA ILE A 175 -5.31 -12.79 3.92
C ILE A 175 -6.60 -13.48 3.47
N ASP A 176 -6.83 -14.73 3.85
CA ASP A 176 -8.07 -15.46 3.54
C ASP A 176 -9.28 -14.87 4.26
N PHE A 177 -9.13 -14.38 5.50
CA PHE A 177 -10.19 -13.68 6.23
C PHE A 177 -10.62 -12.38 5.52
N VAL A 178 -9.65 -11.56 5.12
CA VAL A 178 -9.88 -10.28 4.45
C VAL A 178 -10.41 -10.49 3.03
N ALA A 179 -9.80 -11.41 2.28
CA ALA A 179 -10.05 -11.63 0.87
C ALA A 179 -10.11 -13.14 0.56
N GLU A 180 -11.21 -13.74 1.01
CA GLU A 180 -11.54 -15.16 0.85
C GLU A 180 -11.28 -15.66 -0.57
N SER A 181 -10.57 -16.79 -0.66
CA SER A 181 -10.36 -17.46 -1.95
C SER A 181 -11.70 -17.88 -2.53
N THR A 182 -11.96 -17.49 -3.78
CA THR A 182 -13.09 -18.00 -4.57
C THR A 182 -12.78 -19.35 -5.22
N ARG A 183 -11.54 -19.84 -5.12
CA ARG A 183 -11.13 -21.16 -5.58
C ARG A 183 -11.21 -22.14 -4.41
N GLU A 184 -11.80 -23.31 -4.64
CA GLU A 184 -11.75 -24.42 -3.69
C GLU A 184 -10.31 -24.66 -3.23
N PRO A 185 -10.08 -24.95 -1.94
CA PRO A 185 -8.77 -25.38 -1.49
C PRO A 185 -8.42 -26.64 -2.27
N LYS A 186 -7.39 -26.58 -3.11
CA LYS A 186 -6.82 -27.79 -3.72
C LYS A 186 -6.41 -28.70 -2.56
N ALA A 187 -7.09 -29.85 -2.44
CA ALA A 187 -6.78 -30.85 -1.43
C ALA A 187 -5.25 -31.08 -1.44
N ARG A 188 -4.61 -30.93 -0.28
CA ARG A 188 -3.20 -31.30 -0.17
C ARG A 188 -3.15 -32.83 -0.36
N PRO A 189 -2.27 -33.33 -1.24
CA PRO A 189 -2.11 -34.76 -1.46
C PRO A 189 -1.62 -35.47 -0.20
#